data_AF-A0A4Q3AUA9-F1
#
_entry.id   AF-A0A4Q3AUA9-F1
#
_cell.length_a   1.000
_cell.length_b   1.000
_cell.length_c   1.000
_cell.angle_alpha   90.00
_cell.angle_beta   90.00
_cell.angle_gamma   90.00
#
_symmetry.space_group_name_H-M   'P 1'
#
loop_
_entity.id
_entity.type
_entity.pdbx_description
1 polymer ?
#
loop_
_entity_poly.entity_id
_entity_poly.type
_entity_poly.pdbx_seq_one_letter_code
_entity_poly.pdbx_strand_id
1 'polypeptide(L)' 'MQHDLQLRAAARAIYDACYPSEDWAPVGFDQAERWGTVHYRQAVGAAQQARAMLATETAVQPELFPQLAYRMRA' A
#
# COMPACT_ATOMS: atom_id res chain seq x y z
N MET A 1 -11.35 -6.27 -5.74
CA MET A 1 -10.26 -6.81 -4.89
C MET A 1 -10.43 -8.29 -4.57
N GLN A 2 -11.63 -8.87 -4.64
CA GLN A 2 -11.90 -10.26 -4.24
C GLN A 2 -11.07 -11.34 -4.97
N HIS A 3 -10.48 -11.02 -6.12
CA HIS A 3 -9.61 -11.93 -6.88
C HIS A 3 -8.11 -11.64 -6.71
N ASP A 4 -7.75 -10.56 -6.03
CA ASP A 4 -6.36 -10.12 -5.86
C ASP A 4 -6.02 -10.02 -4.36
N LEU A 5 -5.67 -11.18 -3.80
CA LEU A 5 -5.40 -11.34 -2.36
C LEU A 5 -4.19 -10.52 -1.90
N GLN A 6 -3.19 -10.35 -2.75
CA GLN A 6 -2.00 -9.55 -2.42
C GLN A 6 -2.34 -8.05 -2.39
N LEU A 7 -3.10 -7.55 -3.37
CA LEU A 7 -3.54 -6.16 -3.35
C LEU A 7 -4.47 -5.88 -2.15
N ARG A 8 -5.31 -6.85 -1.77
CA ARG A 8 -6.13 -6.77 -0.54
C ARG A 8 -5.27 -6.71 0.72
N ALA A 9 -4.25 -7.54 0.83
CA ALA A 9 -3.32 -7.51 1.96
C ALA A 9 -2.56 -6.18 2.06
N ALA A 10 -2.11 -5.63 0.92
CA ALA A 10 -1.44 -4.34 0.88
C ALA A 10 -2.37 -3.19 1.31
N ALA A 11 -3.61 -3.16 0.80
CA ALA A 11 -4.59 -2.16 1.23
C ALA A 11 -4.93 -2.28 2.73
N ARG A 12 -5.01 -3.50 3.28
CA ARG A 12 -5.20 -3.72 4.71
C ARG A 12 -4.05 -3.13 5.52
N ALA A 13 -2.81 -3.43 5.15
CA ALA A 13 -1.63 -2.91 5.83
C ALA A 13 -1.56 -1.38 5.82
N ILE A 14 -1.89 -0.76 4.68
CA ILE A 14 -1.97 0.70 4.56
C ILE A 14 -3.09 1.27 5.43
N TYR A 15 -4.28 0.65 5.41
CA TYR A 15 -5.41 1.09 6.22
C TYR A 15 -5.08 1.06 7.71
N ASP A 16 -4.57 -0.06 8.21
CA ASP A 16 -4.24 -0.22 9.63
C ASP A 16 -3.13 0.76 10.08
N ALA A 17 -2.19 1.09 9.19
CA ALA A 17 -1.14 2.07 9.48
C ALA A 17 -1.66 3.52 9.51
N CYS A 18 -2.59 3.89 8.63
CA CYS A 18 -3.14 5.24 8.55
C CYS A 18 -4.31 5.48 9.52
N TYR A 19 -5.03 4.43 9.89
CA TYR A 19 -6.23 4.49 10.73
C TYR A 19 -6.11 3.52 11.92
N PRO A 20 -5.16 3.73 12.83
CA PRO A 20 -4.83 2.76 13.88
C PRO A 20 -5.88 2.69 15.01
N SER A 21 -6.75 3.70 15.14
CA SER A 21 -7.81 3.75 16.15
C SER A 21 -9.12 4.30 15.57
N GLU A 22 -10.19 4.17 16.35
CA GLU A 22 -11.54 4.65 16.02
C GLU A 22 -11.62 6.18 15.84
N ASP A 23 -10.64 6.91 16.39
CA ASP A 23 -10.52 8.37 16.24
C ASP A 23 -10.19 8.78 14.79
N TRP A 24 -9.53 7.89 14.04
CA TRP A 24 -9.08 8.13 12.67
C TRP A 24 -10.01 7.51 11.63
N ALA A 25 -10.63 6.36 11.95
CA ALA A 25 -11.69 5.79 11.14
C ALA A 25 -12.70 5.05 12.02
N PRO A 26 -14.02 5.22 11.79
CA PRO A 26 -15.05 4.71 12.68
C PRO A 26 -15.20 3.18 12.69
N VAL A 27 -14.49 2.46 11.80
CA VAL A 27 -14.57 1.01 11.68
C VAL A 27 -13.25 0.41 11.20
N GLY A 28 -13.01 -0.86 11.49
CA GLY A 28 -11.88 -1.60 10.93
C GLY A 28 -12.04 -1.93 9.43
N PHE A 29 -10.94 -2.36 8.79
CA PHE A 29 -10.87 -2.56 7.33
C PHE A 29 -11.95 -3.47 6.74
N ASP A 30 -12.29 -4.61 7.37
CA ASP A 30 -13.28 -5.53 6.80
C ASP A 30 -14.68 -4.91 6.72
N GLN A 31 -15.02 -4.06 7.70
CA GLN A 31 -16.28 -3.32 7.70
C GLN A 31 -16.22 -2.13 6.75
N ALA A 32 -15.06 -1.46 6.69
CA ALA A 32 -14.77 -0.39 5.75
C ALA A 32 -14.88 -0.86 4.28
N GLU A 33 -14.45 -2.09 3.99
CA GLU A 33 -14.57 -2.77 2.69
C GLU A 33 -16.03 -3.05 2.36
N ARG A 34 -16.78 -3.64 3.30
CA ARG A 34 -18.22 -3.94 3.12
C ARG A 34 -19.05 -2.70 2.81
N TRP A 35 -18.75 -1.58 3.44
CA TRP A 35 -19.47 -0.32 3.26
C TRP A 35 -18.88 0.59 2.19
N GLY A 36 -17.73 0.22 1.61
CA GLY A 36 -17.05 1.02 0.60
C GLY A 36 -16.69 2.43 1.09
N THR A 37 -16.26 2.56 2.34
CA THR A 37 -15.97 3.86 2.98
C THR A 37 -14.86 4.64 2.25
N VAL A 38 -14.75 5.95 2.52
CA VAL A 38 -13.68 6.78 1.93
C VAL A 38 -12.29 6.31 2.34
N HIS A 39 -12.08 5.97 3.61
CA HIS A 39 -10.83 5.45 4.16
C HIS A 39 -10.40 4.15 3.45
N TYR A 40 -11.36 3.25 3.20
CA TYR A 40 -11.11 2.02 2.43
C TYR A 40 -10.67 2.35 1.00
N ARG A 41 -11.42 3.21 0.29
CA ARG A 41 -11.07 3.59 -1.10
C ARG A 41 -9.69 4.24 -1.19
N GLN A 42 -9.32 5.08 -0.21
CA GLN A 42 -8.00 5.69 -0.13
C GLN A 42 -6.90 4.63 0.02
N ALA A 43 -7.07 3.67 0.95
CA ALA A 43 -6.11 2.59 1.14
C ALA A 43 -5.96 1.71 -0.11
N VAL A 44 -7.07 1.40 -0.81
CA VAL A 44 -7.04 0.67 -2.08
C VAL A 44 -6.31 1.46 -3.18
N GLY A 45 -6.60 2.76 -3.31
CA GLY A 45 -5.92 3.61 -4.29
C GLY A 45 -4.42 3.69 -4.04
N ALA A 46 -4.02 3.86 -2.78
CA ALA A 46 -2.60 3.85 -2.38
C ALA A 46 -1.93 2.50 -2.68
N ALA A 47 -2.59 1.37 -2.39
CA ALA A 47 -2.07 0.04 -2.71
C ALA A 47 -1.87 -0.16 -4.23
N GLN A 48 -2.81 0.31 -5.05
CA GLN A 48 -2.70 0.25 -6.51
C GLN A 48 -1.55 1.10 -7.04
N GLN A 49 -1.41 2.32 -6.52
CA GLN A 49 -0.32 3.23 -6.87
C GLN A 49 1.03 2.65 -6.47
N ALA A 50 1.16 2.15 -5.24
CA ALA A 50 2.39 1.51 -4.75
C ALA A 50 2.76 0.32 -5.62
N ARG A 51 1.80 -0.54 -5.99
CA ARG A 51 2.05 -1.66 -6.90
C ARG A 51 2.57 -1.20 -8.26
N ALA A 52 1.98 -0.16 -8.85
CA ALA A 52 2.43 0.38 -10.13
C ALA A 52 3.86 0.96 -10.05
N MET A 53 4.17 1.70 -8.98
CA MET A 53 5.50 2.25 -8.73
C MET A 53 6.55 1.16 -8.50
N LEU A 54 6.23 0.14 -7.71
CA LEU A 54 7.15 -0.98 -7.41
C LEU A 54 7.33 -1.93 -8.59
N ALA A 55 6.38 -2.02 -9.51
CA ALA A 55 6.53 -2.74 -10.76
C ALA A 55 7.44 -2.00 -11.77
N THR A 56 7.74 -0.72 -11.53
CA THR A 56 8.67 0.07 -12.34
C THR A 56 10.08 -0.08 -11.78
N GLU A 57 10.99 -0.67 -12.56
CA GLU A 57 12.30 -1.14 -12.11
C GLU A 57 13.35 -0.04 -11.84
N THR A 58 12.97 1.24 -11.75
CA THR A 58 13.91 2.33 -12.13
C THR A 58 14.27 3.35 -11.06
N ALA A 59 14.02 3.15 -9.76
CA ALA A 59 14.43 4.17 -8.79
C ALA A 59 15.00 3.60 -7.49
N VAL A 60 16.18 2.99 -7.57
CA VAL A 60 17.07 2.97 -6.42
C VAL A 60 17.54 4.41 -6.22
N GLN A 61 17.16 5.05 -5.11
CA GLN A 61 17.80 6.30 -4.67
C GLN A 61 19.23 5.96 -4.25
N PRO A 62 20.26 6.27 -5.07
CA PRO A 62 21.61 5.77 -4.84
C PRO A 62 22.22 6.31 -3.55
N GLU A 63 21.83 7.53 -3.19
CA GLU A 63 22.30 8.25 -1.99
C GLU A 63 21.78 7.62 -0.68
N LEU A 64 20.61 6.99 -0.71
CA LEU A 64 19.99 6.36 0.47
C LEU A 64 20.30 4.86 0.56
N PHE A 65 20.54 4.20 -0.57
CA PHE A 65 20.82 2.76 -0.63
C PHE A 65 21.96 2.41 -1.61
N PRO A 66 23.21 2.82 -1.31
CA PRO A 66 24.34 2.65 -2.23
C PRO A 66 24.63 1.18 -2.58
N GLN A 67 24.41 0.26 -1.64
CA GLN A 67 24.56 -1.18 -1.89
C GLN A 67 23.58 -1.76 -2.94
N LEU A 68 22.39 -1.18 -3.10
CA LEU A 68 21.41 -1.63 -4.09
C LEU A 68 21.72 -1.08 -5.49
N ALA A 69 22.32 0.11 -5.56
CA ALA A 69 22.76 0.70 -6.82
C ALA A 69 23.92 -0.09 -7.46
N TYR A 70 24.77 -0.72 -6.65
CA TYR A 70 25.91 -1.52 -7.13
C TYR A 70 25.48 -2.85 -7.77
N ARG A 71 24.39 -3.47 -7.28
CA ARG A 71 23.89 -4.75 -7.79
C ARG A 71 23.20 -4.68 -9.16
N MET A 72 22.75 -3.50 -9.59
CA MET A 72 22.12 -3.31 -10.90
C MET A 72 23.13 -3.02 -12.04
N ARG A 73 24.43 -2.91 -11.72
CA ARG A 73 25.50 -2.57 -12.69
C ARG A 73 26.43 -3.75 -13.04
N ALA A 74 26.21 -4.94 -12.49
CA ALA A 74 26.98 -6.15 -12.76
C ALA A 74 26.17 -7.10 -13.65
#